data_AF-A0A963HUV9-F1
#
_entry.id   AF-A0A963HUV9-F1
#
_cell.length_a   1.000
_cell.length_b   1.000
_cell.length_c   1.000
_cell.angle_alpha   90.00
_cell.angle_beta   90.00
_cell.angle_gamma   90.00
#
_symmetry.space_group_name_H-M   'P 1'
#
loop_
_entity.id
_entity.type
_entity.pdbx_description
1 polymer ?
#
loop_
_entity_poly.entity_id
_entity_poly.type
_entity_poly.pdbx_seq_one_letter_code
_entity_poly.pdbx_strand_id
1 'polypeptide(L)'
;MAQGLKYDNDTLVGGPSRAWVTPNFRLAEYTRPDGSIRIHRELVAAVQMLRNTLKRSVDIASLVPEGALGRGRDGRFVWVEAGDPVEVAAAATRLARDGWFERIEIKGSRVYLEMPDPAQLPPLVAENALERAIEITAAFETSGDPYLQVTGNFDGAGLSFGPIQVNFGTGTLQEMFRRYRARDEAALKRCFGELWDEWQRVMALPSRSRQVAWADGLSRGRNKGDFDPTWKAALQAVGDTPAFRDETLRYAYDVYGRKLIAALSWLNGVCPIPIGNFRCLAALYDLCVQQGSLNKAHDAIRRRIATEKPTDEFHLTRIAVEERGRKANSAWRADCISRRLCILEREPVEVTESGRSAQRDNPNLYLLRNVPVKQMERYLL
;
A
#
# COMPACT_ATOMS: atom_id res chain seq x y z
N MET A 1 3.11 -12.71 -7.20
CA MET A 1 2.38 -13.65 -6.31
C MET A 1 0.92 -13.65 -6.76
N ALA A 2 0.05 -14.53 -6.24
CA ALA A 2 -1.35 -14.73 -6.69
C ALA A 2 -1.66 -15.30 -8.10
N GLN A 3 -0.68 -15.55 -8.99
CA GLN A 3 -0.99 -16.17 -10.29
C GLN A 3 -1.67 -17.55 -10.12
N GLY A 4 -2.85 -17.70 -10.72
CA GLY A 4 -3.62 -18.94 -10.71
C GLY A 4 -4.51 -19.16 -9.49
N LEU A 5 -4.58 -18.23 -8.53
CA LEU A 5 -5.61 -18.27 -7.48
C LEU A 5 -7.00 -18.11 -8.11
N LYS A 6 -7.97 -18.87 -7.61
CA LYS A 6 -9.36 -18.85 -8.08
C LYS A 6 -10.25 -18.27 -7.01
N TYR A 7 -11.01 -17.26 -7.37
CA TYR A 7 -11.96 -16.61 -6.48
C TYR A 7 -13.39 -16.77 -7.01
N ASP A 8 -14.31 -17.01 -6.09
CA ASP A 8 -15.74 -16.77 -6.25
C ASP A 8 -16.05 -15.50 -5.45
N ASN A 9 -16.21 -14.38 -6.16
CA ASN A 9 -16.24 -13.04 -5.58
C ASN A 9 -15.00 -12.78 -4.70
N ASP A 10 -15.19 -12.51 -3.41
CA ASP A 10 -14.11 -12.32 -2.44
C ASP A 10 -13.71 -13.62 -1.70
N THR A 11 -14.28 -14.76 -2.08
CA THR A 11 -13.98 -16.07 -1.47
C THR A 11 -12.95 -16.82 -2.32
N LEU A 12 -11.82 -17.16 -1.71
CA LEU A 12 -10.81 -18.02 -2.34
C LEU A 12 -11.32 -19.46 -2.35
N VAL A 13 -11.40 -20.05 -3.55
CA VAL A 13 -11.98 -21.39 -3.78
C VAL A 13 -11.02 -22.38 -4.43
N GLY A 14 -9.81 -21.95 -4.80
CA GLY A 14 -8.80 -22.85 -5.33
C GLY A 14 -7.58 -22.16 -5.93
N GLY A 15 -6.72 -22.96 -6.57
CA GLY A 15 -5.47 -22.52 -7.19
C GLY A 15 -4.32 -23.50 -6.92
N PRO A 16 -3.10 -23.19 -7.35
CA PRO A 16 -1.93 -24.00 -7.05
C PRO A 16 -1.63 -24.01 -5.54
N SER A 17 -1.40 -25.18 -4.95
CA SER A 17 -1.17 -25.31 -3.48
C SER A 17 0.02 -24.49 -2.97
N ARG A 18 1.05 -24.30 -3.79
CA ARG A 18 2.24 -23.49 -3.47
C ARG A 18 2.07 -22.00 -3.76
N ALA A 19 0.93 -21.58 -4.30
CA ALA A 19 0.66 -20.16 -4.54
C ALA A 19 0.55 -19.40 -3.22
N TRP A 20 1.24 -18.27 -3.14
CA TRP A 20 1.11 -17.33 -2.04
C TRP A 20 -0.21 -16.58 -2.15
N VAL A 21 -0.99 -16.61 -1.07
CA VAL A 21 -2.25 -15.85 -0.93
C VAL A 21 -2.01 -14.49 -0.29
N THR A 22 -1.00 -14.42 0.57
CA THR A 22 -0.42 -13.23 1.18
C THR A 22 1.09 -13.45 1.30
N PRO A 23 1.89 -12.44 1.66
CA PRO A 23 3.35 -12.60 1.71
C PRO A 23 3.86 -13.72 2.61
N ASN A 24 3.07 -14.15 3.60
CA ASN A 24 3.50 -15.15 4.57
C ASN A 24 2.63 -16.41 4.61
N PHE A 25 1.60 -16.51 3.77
CA PHE A 25 0.72 -17.68 3.75
C PHE A 25 0.52 -18.19 2.33
N ARG A 26 0.54 -19.51 2.20
CA ARG A 26 0.27 -20.25 0.97
C ARG A 26 -1.15 -20.81 0.97
N LEU A 27 -1.65 -21.08 -0.23
CA LEU A 27 -2.97 -21.69 -0.42
C LEU A 27 -3.12 -23.03 0.32
N ALA A 28 -2.06 -23.85 0.34
CA ALA A 28 -2.05 -25.15 1.03
C ALA A 28 -2.41 -25.04 2.52
N GLU A 29 -2.04 -23.94 3.18
CA GLU A 29 -2.32 -23.71 4.60
C GLU A 29 -3.81 -23.46 4.87
N TYR A 30 -4.55 -23.04 3.83
CA TYR A 30 -6.00 -22.85 3.89
C TYR A 30 -6.79 -24.01 3.25
N THR A 31 -6.13 -25.13 2.97
CA THR A 31 -6.77 -26.32 2.43
C THR A 31 -7.33 -27.16 3.57
N ARG A 32 -8.60 -27.54 3.47
CA ARG A 32 -9.28 -28.38 4.47
C ARG A 32 -8.80 -29.83 4.40
N PRO A 33 -9.10 -30.64 5.44
CA PRO A 33 -8.77 -32.07 5.42
C PRO A 33 -9.35 -32.84 4.23
N ASP A 34 -10.48 -32.39 3.67
CA ASP A 34 -11.12 -32.97 2.48
C ASP A 34 -10.53 -32.47 1.14
N GLY A 35 -9.48 -31.64 1.19
CA GLY A 35 -8.85 -31.02 0.02
C GLY A 35 -9.58 -29.80 -0.53
N SER A 36 -10.74 -29.42 0.02
CA SER A 36 -11.47 -28.23 -0.40
C SER A 36 -10.82 -26.95 0.12
N ILE A 37 -11.02 -25.85 -0.60
CA ILE A 37 -10.62 -24.51 -0.18
C ILE A 37 -11.85 -23.63 -0.23
N ARG A 38 -12.12 -22.93 0.87
CA ARG A 38 -13.13 -21.88 0.93
C ARG A 38 -12.80 -20.96 2.09
N ILE A 39 -12.17 -19.83 1.79
CA ILE A 39 -11.73 -18.86 2.78
C ILE A 39 -11.93 -17.46 2.22
N HIS A 40 -12.53 -16.57 2.99
CA HIS A 40 -12.78 -15.20 2.55
C HIS A 40 -11.47 -14.40 2.57
N ARG A 41 -11.20 -13.59 1.54
CA ARG A 41 -9.92 -12.87 1.41
C ARG A 41 -9.65 -11.86 2.54
N GLU A 42 -10.70 -11.29 3.12
CA GLU A 42 -10.58 -10.43 4.32
C GLU A 42 -10.05 -11.19 5.53
N LEU A 43 -10.44 -12.46 5.72
CA LEU A 43 -9.91 -13.28 6.81
C LEU A 43 -8.44 -13.62 6.56
N VAL A 44 -8.09 -13.99 5.32
CA VAL A 44 -6.70 -14.25 4.95
C VAL A 44 -5.83 -13.00 5.22
N ALA A 45 -6.34 -11.80 4.88
CA ALA A 45 -5.69 -10.54 5.19
C ALA A 45 -5.59 -10.28 6.71
N ALA A 46 -6.65 -10.54 7.48
CA ALA A 46 -6.65 -10.39 8.93
C ALA A 46 -5.58 -11.27 9.61
N VAL A 47 -5.42 -12.51 9.15
CA VAL A 47 -4.38 -13.43 9.65
C VAL A 47 -2.98 -12.95 9.28
N GLN A 48 -2.80 -12.40 8.07
CA GLN A 48 -1.54 -11.75 7.69
C GLN A 48 -1.22 -10.54 8.60
N MET A 49 -2.21 -9.72 8.95
CA MET A 49 -2.03 -8.61 9.89
C MET A 49 -1.71 -9.08 11.31
N LEU A 50 -2.31 -10.18 11.75
CA LEU A 50 -1.98 -10.80 13.04
C LEU A 50 -0.52 -11.24 13.07
N ARG A 51 -0.04 -11.91 12.03
CA ARG A 51 1.37 -12.29 11.90
C ARG A 51 2.30 -11.07 11.94
N ASN A 52 1.97 -10.01 11.19
CA ASN A 52 2.76 -8.77 11.18
C ASN A 52 2.83 -8.15 12.58
N THR A 53 1.70 -8.14 13.30
CA THR A 53 1.59 -7.58 14.65
C THR A 53 2.40 -8.39 15.66
N LEU A 54 2.38 -9.72 15.55
CA LEU A 54 3.09 -10.63 16.45
C LEU A 54 4.60 -10.71 16.14
N LYS A 55 5.02 -10.35 14.93
CA LYS A 55 6.41 -10.45 14.45
C LYS A 55 7.02 -11.86 14.61
N ARG A 56 6.17 -12.90 14.53
CA ARG A 56 6.54 -14.33 14.56
C ARG A 56 5.64 -15.15 13.65
N SER A 57 5.93 -16.44 13.48
CA SER A 57 5.07 -17.34 12.72
C SER A 57 3.69 -17.50 13.37
N VAL A 58 2.69 -17.72 12.52
CA VAL A 58 1.32 -18.03 12.90
C VAL A 58 0.91 -19.20 12.03
N ASP A 59 0.53 -20.32 12.63
CA ASP A 59 0.14 -21.53 11.94
C ASP A 59 -1.38 -21.62 11.81
N ILE A 60 -1.87 -22.03 10.65
CA ILE A 60 -3.29 -22.32 10.42
C ILE A 60 -3.59 -23.71 10.99
N ALA A 61 -4.07 -23.77 12.22
CA ALA A 61 -4.28 -25.02 12.94
C ALA A 61 -5.53 -25.78 12.49
N SER A 62 -6.60 -25.08 12.15
CA SER A 62 -7.84 -25.71 11.65
C SER A 62 -8.77 -24.70 10.97
N LEU A 63 -9.53 -25.18 10.01
CA LEU A 63 -10.65 -24.48 9.36
C LEU A 63 -12.01 -25.16 9.66
N VAL A 64 -12.02 -26.09 10.61
CA VAL A 64 -13.19 -26.89 10.99
C VAL A 64 -13.86 -26.29 12.22
N PRO A 65 -15.20 -26.16 12.24
CA PRO A 65 -15.92 -25.69 13.42
C PRO A 65 -15.70 -26.61 14.63
N GLU A 66 -15.69 -26.04 15.84
CA GLU A 66 -15.66 -26.82 17.08
C GLU A 66 -16.78 -26.37 18.02
N GLY A 67 -17.74 -27.25 18.28
CA GLY A 67 -18.92 -26.94 19.09
C GLY A 67 -19.81 -25.90 18.41
N ALA A 68 -19.93 -24.73 19.04
CA ALA A 68 -20.63 -23.57 18.49
C ALA A 68 -19.74 -22.65 17.65
N LEU A 69 -18.41 -22.69 17.86
CA LEU A 69 -17.46 -21.82 17.17
C LEU A 69 -17.30 -22.27 15.71
N GLY A 70 -17.43 -21.35 14.77
CA GLY A 70 -17.36 -21.58 13.33
C GLY A 70 -18.62 -22.17 12.69
N ARG A 71 -19.64 -22.55 13.48
CA ARG A 71 -20.87 -23.16 12.94
C ARG A 71 -21.62 -22.14 12.08
N GLY A 72 -21.86 -22.47 10.81
CA GLY A 72 -22.53 -21.56 9.86
C GLY A 72 -21.66 -20.38 9.41
N ARG A 73 -20.37 -20.36 9.76
CA ARG A 73 -19.41 -19.29 9.42
C ARG A 73 -18.39 -19.76 8.40
N ASP A 74 -18.82 -20.61 7.48
CA ASP A 74 -17.93 -21.25 6.51
C ASP A 74 -17.07 -20.23 5.75
N GLY A 75 -15.75 -20.42 5.79
CA GLY A 75 -14.74 -19.53 5.21
C GLY A 75 -14.55 -18.17 5.91
N ARG A 76 -15.19 -17.94 7.07
CA ARG A 76 -15.12 -16.68 7.83
C ARG A 76 -14.45 -16.80 9.20
N PHE A 77 -13.93 -17.98 9.53
CA PHE A 77 -13.10 -18.16 10.74
C PHE A 77 -11.88 -19.03 10.47
N VAL A 78 -10.95 -19.01 11.43
CA VAL A 78 -9.77 -19.85 11.47
C VAL A 78 -9.38 -20.15 12.92
N TRP A 79 -8.80 -21.31 13.16
CA TRP A 79 -8.04 -21.60 14.37
C TRP A 79 -6.55 -21.41 14.09
N VAL A 80 -5.87 -20.65 14.94
CA VAL A 80 -4.43 -20.42 14.80
C VAL A 80 -3.66 -20.86 16.04
N GLU A 81 -2.39 -21.19 15.83
CA GLU A 81 -1.38 -21.38 16.88
C GLU A 81 -0.17 -20.50 16.61
N ALA A 82 0.33 -19.81 17.64
CA ALA A 82 1.47 -18.92 17.51
C ALA A 82 2.08 -18.63 18.88
N GLY A 83 2.50 -19.66 19.62
CA GLY A 83 3.04 -19.50 20.99
C GLY A 83 1.93 -19.33 22.05
N ASP A 84 2.12 -18.39 22.98
CA ASP A 84 1.15 -18.16 24.06
C ASP A 84 -0.20 -17.66 23.49
N PRO A 85 -1.31 -18.40 23.68
CA PRO A 85 -2.62 -18.02 23.17
C PRO A 85 -3.15 -16.70 23.77
N VAL A 86 -2.71 -16.30 24.97
CA VAL A 86 -3.10 -15.02 25.58
C VAL A 86 -2.48 -13.85 24.81
N GLU A 87 -1.21 -13.96 24.42
CA GLU A 87 -0.54 -12.95 23.59
C GLU A 87 -1.18 -12.84 22.20
N VAL A 88 -1.52 -13.99 21.61
CA VAL A 88 -2.20 -14.05 20.30
C VAL A 88 -3.57 -13.38 20.37
N ALA A 89 -4.37 -13.72 21.38
CA ALA A 89 -5.67 -13.10 21.60
C ALA A 89 -5.53 -11.58 21.83
N ALA A 90 -4.56 -11.14 22.63
CA ALA A 90 -4.32 -9.71 22.85
C ALA A 90 -3.93 -8.96 21.57
N ALA A 91 -3.11 -9.57 20.70
CA ALA A 91 -2.79 -9.01 19.39
C ALA A 91 -4.01 -8.95 18.47
N ALA A 92 -4.81 -10.02 18.42
CA ALA A 92 -6.06 -10.05 17.67
C ALA A 92 -7.06 -9.02 18.19
N THR A 93 -7.16 -8.80 19.50
CA THR A 93 -8.04 -7.78 20.10
C THR A 93 -7.64 -6.37 19.70
N ARG A 94 -6.35 -6.09 19.54
CA ARG A 94 -5.91 -4.79 18.97
C ARG A 94 -6.40 -4.63 17.53
N LEU A 95 -6.22 -5.67 16.71
CA LEU A 95 -6.68 -5.67 15.31
C LEU A 95 -8.20 -5.64 15.17
N ALA A 96 -8.94 -6.15 16.15
CA ALA A 96 -10.40 -6.04 16.20
C ALA A 96 -10.87 -4.58 16.27
N ARG A 97 -10.09 -3.68 16.89
CA ARG A 97 -10.39 -2.23 16.91
C ARG A 97 -10.34 -1.61 15.51
N ASP A 98 -9.55 -2.17 14.61
CA ASP A 98 -9.47 -1.79 13.19
C ASP A 98 -10.42 -2.61 12.30
N GLY A 99 -11.31 -3.40 12.91
CA GLY A 99 -12.33 -4.17 12.22
C GLY A 99 -11.80 -5.38 11.44
N TRP A 100 -10.68 -5.97 11.86
CA TRP A 100 -10.15 -7.21 11.26
C TRP A 100 -10.81 -8.48 11.81
N PHE A 101 -11.15 -8.47 13.09
CA PHE A 101 -11.78 -9.59 13.79
C PHE A 101 -13.02 -9.12 14.54
N GLU A 102 -14.06 -9.96 14.54
CA GLU A 102 -15.31 -9.77 15.29
C GLU A 102 -15.34 -10.65 16.54
N ARG A 103 -14.81 -11.87 16.46
CA ARG A 103 -14.79 -12.82 17.58
C ARG A 103 -13.43 -13.46 17.75
N ILE A 104 -13.00 -13.53 19.00
CA ILE A 104 -11.70 -14.06 19.43
C ILE A 104 -11.93 -14.94 20.65
N GLU A 105 -11.54 -16.21 20.61
CA GLU A 105 -11.74 -17.15 21.73
C GLU A 105 -10.49 -18.03 21.90
N ILE A 106 -10.03 -18.19 23.14
CA ILE A 106 -8.91 -19.11 23.45
C ILE A 106 -9.48 -20.50 23.75
N LYS A 107 -8.88 -21.55 23.19
CA LYS A 107 -9.20 -22.94 23.49
C LYS A 107 -7.94 -23.81 23.53
N GLY A 108 -7.41 -24.03 24.73
CA GLY A 108 -6.14 -24.72 24.91
C GLY A 108 -5.00 -23.89 24.31
N SER A 109 -4.18 -24.51 23.45
CA SER A 109 -3.10 -23.83 22.71
C SER A 109 -3.58 -22.97 21.53
N ARG A 110 -4.84 -23.11 21.12
CA ARG A 110 -5.38 -22.51 19.89
C ARG A 110 -6.18 -21.26 20.18
N VAL A 111 -6.17 -20.33 19.24
CA VAL A 111 -7.04 -19.16 19.24
C VAL A 111 -7.98 -19.22 18.03
N TYR A 112 -9.28 -19.17 18.29
CA TYR A 112 -10.31 -18.99 17.29
C TYR A 112 -10.39 -17.52 16.89
N LEU A 113 -10.42 -17.25 15.59
CA LEU A 113 -10.52 -15.92 15.01
C LEU A 113 -11.62 -15.91 13.95
N GLU A 114 -12.59 -15.02 14.08
CA GLU A 114 -13.67 -14.81 13.12
C GLU A 114 -13.60 -13.38 12.58
N MET A 115 -13.70 -13.23 11.25
CA MET A 115 -13.81 -11.90 10.62
C MET A 115 -15.23 -11.36 10.74
N PRO A 116 -15.44 -10.04 10.67
CA PRO A 116 -16.78 -9.45 10.56
C PRO A 116 -17.54 -9.98 9.35
N ASP A 117 -18.88 -9.83 9.35
CA ASP A 117 -19.68 -10.16 8.18
C ASP A 117 -19.16 -9.41 6.92
N PRO A 118 -18.75 -10.10 5.84
CA PRO A 118 -18.28 -9.45 4.61
C PRO A 118 -19.32 -8.52 3.97
N ALA A 119 -20.62 -8.71 4.24
CA ALA A 119 -21.65 -7.78 3.79
C ALA A 119 -21.72 -6.48 4.62
N GLN A 120 -21.09 -6.45 5.80
CA GLN A 120 -21.16 -5.34 6.76
C GLN A 120 -19.78 -5.08 7.39
N LEU A 121 -18.73 -5.08 6.58
CA LEU A 121 -17.38 -4.83 7.06
C LEU A 121 -17.26 -3.44 7.71
N PRO A 122 -16.56 -3.33 8.85
CA PRO A 122 -16.33 -2.05 9.49
C PRO A 122 -15.57 -1.09 8.55
N PRO A 123 -15.99 0.18 8.44
CA PRO A 123 -15.28 1.17 7.65
C PRO A 123 -13.88 1.44 8.21
N LEU A 124 -12.96 1.77 7.32
CA LEU A 124 -11.63 2.24 7.72
C LEU A 124 -11.70 3.69 8.20
N VAL A 125 -10.94 4.01 9.26
CA VAL A 125 -10.60 5.39 9.56
C VAL A 125 -9.63 5.92 8.51
N ALA A 126 -9.72 7.21 8.19
CA ALA A 126 -8.94 7.81 7.10
C ALA A 126 -7.42 7.69 7.28
N GLU A 127 -6.93 7.77 8.52
CA GLU A 127 -5.51 7.60 8.84
C GLU A 127 -5.01 6.23 8.38
N ASN A 128 -5.62 5.15 8.88
CA ASN A 128 -5.32 3.77 8.48
C ASN A 128 -5.51 3.54 6.98
N ALA A 129 -6.51 4.18 6.36
CA ALA A 129 -6.72 4.08 4.92
C ALA A 129 -5.52 4.67 4.15
N LEU A 130 -5.02 5.85 4.55
CA LEU A 130 -3.89 6.45 3.85
C LEU A 130 -2.59 5.68 4.08
N GLU A 131 -2.31 5.24 5.31
CA GLU A 131 -1.12 4.43 5.61
C GLU A 131 -1.06 3.21 4.68
N ARG A 132 -2.17 2.48 4.57
CA ARG A 132 -2.28 1.35 3.64
C ARG A 132 -2.14 1.77 2.18
N ALA A 133 -2.73 2.89 1.77
CA ALA A 133 -2.58 3.38 0.39
C ALA A 133 -1.12 3.71 0.07
N ILE A 134 -0.35 4.24 1.03
CA ILE A 134 1.09 4.47 0.90
C ILE A 134 1.83 3.14 0.77
N GLU A 135 1.56 2.16 1.63
CA GLU A 135 2.19 0.83 1.58
C GLU A 135 1.92 0.12 0.24
N ILE A 136 0.69 0.19 -0.27
CA ILE A 136 0.32 -0.39 -1.56
C ILE A 136 1.03 0.36 -2.68
N THR A 137 1.04 1.69 -2.66
CA THR A 137 1.73 2.51 -3.68
C THR A 137 3.23 2.21 -3.70
N ALA A 138 3.87 2.13 -2.53
CA ALA A 138 5.30 1.85 -2.42
C ALA A 138 5.66 0.44 -2.91
N ALA A 139 4.82 -0.55 -2.62
CA ALA A 139 5.09 -1.96 -2.94
C ALA A 139 5.14 -2.30 -4.43
N PHE A 140 4.72 -1.39 -5.30
CA PHE A 140 4.96 -1.54 -6.73
C PHE A 140 6.39 -1.14 -7.15
N GLU A 141 7.06 -0.28 -6.39
CA GLU A 141 8.42 0.18 -6.67
C GLU A 141 9.46 -0.70 -5.97
N THR A 142 9.12 -1.24 -4.79
CA THR A 142 10.07 -2.01 -3.97
C THR A 142 9.52 -3.23 -3.27
N SER A 143 10.43 -4.18 -3.05
CA SER A 143 10.28 -5.27 -2.10
C SER A 143 10.98 -4.92 -0.79
N GLY A 144 10.39 -5.32 0.35
CA GLY A 144 10.98 -5.09 1.68
C GLY A 144 10.35 -3.89 2.39
N ASP A 145 11.03 -3.37 3.42
CA ASP A 145 10.56 -2.18 4.13
C ASP A 145 10.79 -0.92 3.27
N PRO A 146 9.72 -0.26 2.79
CA PRO A 146 9.85 0.88 1.88
C PRO A 146 10.46 2.12 2.54
N TYR A 147 10.47 2.21 3.87
CA TYR A 147 11.16 3.28 4.59
C TYR A 147 12.68 3.16 4.54
N LEU A 148 13.20 1.98 4.22
CA LEU A 148 14.64 1.71 4.09
C LEU A 148 15.12 1.81 2.63
N GLN A 149 14.24 2.16 1.69
CA GLN A 149 14.59 2.24 0.28
C GLN A 149 15.44 3.48 0.01
N VAL A 150 16.62 3.26 -0.56
CA VAL A 150 17.56 4.28 -1.03
C VAL A 150 17.92 3.96 -2.47
N THR A 151 17.67 4.89 -3.39
CA THR A 151 17.95 4.73 -4.82
C THR A 151 18.86 5.86 -5.31
N GLY A 152 19.87 5.52 -6.12
CA GLY A 152 20.77 6.49 -6.75
C GLY A 152 20.16 7.23 -7.94
N ASN A 153 20.98 7.98 -8.68
CA ASN A 153 20.58 8.87 -9.76
C ASN A 153 20.33 8.16 -11.11
N PHE A 154 19.43 7.19 -11.14
CA PHE A 154 19.15 6.41 -12.35
C PHE A 154 18.28 7.15 -13.38
N ASP A 155 17.46 8.10 -12.94
CA ASP A 155 16.49 8.85 -13.74
C ASP A 155 16.82 10.35 -13.87
N GLY A 156 17.94 10.80 -13.30
CA GLY A 156 18.34 12.20 -13.27
C GLY A 156 17.79 13.01 -12.08
N ALA A 157 17.03 12.39 -11.17
CA ALA A 157 16.47 13.07 -10.00
C ALA A 157 17.41 13.14 -8.77
N GLY A 158 18.61 12.55 -8.85
CA GLY A 158 19.57 12.44 -7.77
C GLY A 158 19.25 11.28 -6.83
N LEU A 159 19.47 11.48 -5.53
CA LEU A 159 19.10 10.53 -4.47
C LEU A 159 17.58 10.52 -4.30
N SER A 160 16.97 9.33 -4.33
CA SER A 160 15.58 9.09 -3.96
C SER A 160 15.49 8.24 -2.69
N PHE A 161 14.59 8.57 -1.77
CA PHE A 161 14.50 7.94 -0.45
C PHE A 161 13.05 7.71 0.03
N GLY A 162 12.83 6.57 0.68
CA GLY A 162 11.60 6.25 1.42
C GLY A 162 10.39 5.85 0.56
N PRO A 163 9.22 5.58 1.17
CA PRO A 163 8.07 4.97 0.51
C PRO A 163 7.44 5.81 -0.61
N ILE A 164 7.59 7.13 -0.54
CA ILE A 164 7.06 8.08 -1.53
C ILE A 164 8.15 8.62 -2.47
N GLN A 165 9.35 8.03 -2.43
CA GLN A 165 10.49 8.37 -3.29
C GLN A 165 10.79 9.88 -3.36
N VAL A 166 10.88 10.52 -2.18
CA VAL A 166 11.32 11.92 -2.12
C VAL A 166 12.73 12.05 -2.66
N ASN A 167 13.00 13.08 -3.46
CA ASN A 167 14.28 13.21 -4.17
C ASN A 167 14.78 14.65 -4.30
N PHE A 168 16.08 14.80 -4.60
CA PHE A 168 16.71 16.11 -4.76
C PHE A 168 16.19 16.90 -5.95
N GLY A 169 15.96 16.24 -7.09
CA GLY A 169 15.56 16.90 -8.34
C GLY A 169 14.25 17.67 -8.21
N THR A 170 13.28 17.08 -7.51
CA THR A 170 11.97 17.71 -7.25
C THR A 170 11.97 18.68 -6.08
N GLY A 171 12.98 18.64 -5.20
CA GLY A 171 13.00 19.45 -3.97
C GLY A 171 12.30 18.80 -2.78
N THR A 172 11.73 17.60 -2.95
CA THR A 172 10.89 16.94 -1.94
C THR A 172 11.72 16.34 -0.79
N LEU A 173 12.92 15.83 -1.10
CA LEU A 173 13.84 15.29 -0.08
C LEU A 173 14.29 16.37 0.90
N GLN A 174 14.56 17.57 0.36
CA GLN A 174 15.01 18.72 1.13
C GLN A 174 13.96 19.15 2.15
N GLU A 175 12.70 19.24 1.71
CA GLU A 175 11.58 19.60 2.57
C GLU A 175 11.31 18.52 3.64
N MET A 176 11.36 17.23 3.27
CA MET A 176 11.18 16.12 4.21
C MET A 176 12.22 16.18 5.33
N PHE A 177 13.50 16.29 4.98
CA PHE A 177 14.57 16.34 5.98
C PHE A 177 14.57 17.64 6.79
N ARG A 178 14.11 18.76 6.22
CA ARG A 178 13.89 20.00 6.96
C ARG A 178 12.82 19.81 8.05
N ARG A 179 11.68 19.19 7.70
CA ARG A 179 10.59 18.91 8.64
C ARG A 179 11.03 17.95 9.74
N TYR A 180 11.67 16.84 9.36
CA TYR A 180 12.14 15.86 10.35
C TYR A 180 13.21 16.45 11.27
N ARG A 181 14.15 17.25 10.73
CA ARG A 181 15.14 17.98 11.55
C ARG A 181 14.46 18.90 12.57
N ALA A 182 13.43 19.63 12.17
CA ALA A 182 12.68 20.50 13.08
C ALA A 182 11.96 19.72 14.21
N ARG A 183 11.69 18.43 14.00
CA ARG A 183 11.04 17.55 14.96
C ARG A 183 12.03 16.82 15.88
N ASP A 184 13.12 16.30 15.33
CA ASP A 184 14.13 15.55 16.09
C ASP A 184 15.53 15.62 15.43
N GLU A 185 16.18 16.78 15.51
CA GLU A 185 17.56 16.96 15.02
C GLU A 185 18.55 16.03 15.72
N ALA A 186 18.32 15.72 16.99
CA ALA A 186 19.21 14.86 17.76
C ALA A 186 19.19 13.42 17.22
N ALA A 187 18.02 12.85 16.92
CA ALA A 187 17.92 11.53 16.27
C ALA A 187 18.49 11.55 14.86
N LEU A 188 18.18 12.58 14.08
CA LEU A 188 18.72 12.71 12.72
C LEU A 188 20.26 12.76 12.74
N LYS A 189 20.86 13.55 13.63
CA LYS A 189 22.32 13.61 13.81
C LYS A 189 22.90 12.26 14.22
N ARG A 190 22.26 11.52 15.14
CA ARG A 190 22.69 10.17 15.53
C ARG A 190 22.69 9.19 14.34
N CYS A 191 21.73 9.28 13.43
CA CYS A 191 21.65 8.40 12.27
C CYS A 191 22.81 8.62 11.28
N PHE A 192 23.23 9.87 11.08
CA PHE A 192 24.34 10.19 10.17
C PHE A 192 25.72 10.05 10.81
N GLY A 193 25.84 10.18 12.14
CA GLY A 193 27.13 10.07 12.83
C GLY A 193 28.16 11.05 12.26
N GLU A 194 29.31 10.53 11.81
CA GLU A 194 30.39 11.31 11.19
C GLU A 194 29.98 11.97 9.87
N LEU A 195 28.96 11.45 9.17
CA LEU A 195 28.45 12.03 7.92
C LEU A 195 27.60 13.28 8.15
N TRP A 196 27.26 13.63 9.40
CA TRP A 196 26.32 14.70 9.72
C TRP A 196 26.73 16.06 9.14
N ASP A 197 27.98 16.45 9.30
CA ASP A 197 28.45 17.76 8.83
C ASP A 197 28.46 17.84 7.30
N GLU A 198 28.75 16.74 6.60
CA GLU A 198 28.61 16.68 5.15
C GLU A 198 27.14 16.71 4.72
N TRP A 199 26.26 15.96 5.40
CA TRP A 199 24.83 15.99 5.12
C TRP A 199 24.26 17.41 5.24
N GLN A 200 24.64 18.14 6.30
CA GLN A 200 24.24 19.54 6.48
C GLN A 200 24.75 20.43 5.33
N ARG A 201 26.01 20.26 4.91
CA ARG A 201 26.58 21.00 3.78
C ARG A 201 25.84 20.72 2.47
N VAL A 202 25.50 19.45 2.19
CA VAL A 202 24.74 19.04 1.01
C VAL A 202 23.34 19.64 1.01
N MET A 203 22.65 19.59 2.15
CA MET A 203 21.33 20.18 2.32
C MET A 203 21.33 21.71 2.17
N ALA A 204 22.45 22.37 2.45
CA ALA A 204 22.64 23.82 2.30
C ALA A 204 23.18 24.26 0.92
N LEU A 205 23.44 23.33 -0.01
CA LEU A 205 23.89 23.69 -1.36
C LEU A 205 22.88 24.63 -2.05
N PRO A 206 23.35 25.64 -2.80
CA PRO A 206 22.51 26.73 -3.29
C PRO A 206 21.55 26.33 -4.41
N SER A 207 21.68 25.13 -4.99
CA SER A 207 20.80 24.66 -6.06
C SER A 207 20.58 23.16 -6.01
N ARG A 208 19.39 22.74 -6.48
CA ARG A 208 19.04 21.33 -6.66
C ARG A 208 20.00 20.63 -7.60
N SER A 209 20.46 21.31 -8.66
CA SER A 209 21.43 20.74 -9.60
C SER A 209 22.75 20.34 -8.94
N ARG A 210 23.24 21.10 -7.95
CA ARG A 210 24.43 20.74 -7.19
C ARG A 210 24.19 19.56 -6.25
N GLN A 211 23.01 19.48 -5.64
CA GLN A 211 22.61 18.33 -4.81
C GLN A 211 22.48 17.05 -5.65
N VAL A 212 21.87 17.16 -6.84
CA VAL A 212 21.80 16.06 -7.81
C VAL A 212 23.20 15.63 -8.24
N ALA A 213 24.11 16.58 -8.54
CA ALA A 213 25.49 16.25 -8.90
C ALA A 213 26.26 15.56 -7.76
N TRP A 214 26.06 15.99 -6.51
CA TRP A 214 26.62 15.28 -5.34
C TRP A 214 26.08 13.85 -5.24
N ALA A 215 24.76 13.68 -5.35
CA ALA A 215 24.15 12.35 -5.31
C ALA A 215 24.61 11.48 -6.49
N ASP A 216 24.82 12.06 -7.66
CA ASP A 216 25.35 11.36 -8.84
C ASP A 216 26.75 10.80 -8.58
N GLY A 217 27.63 11.57 -7.93
CA GLY A 217 28.97 11.14 -7.52
C GLY A 217 28.98 10.00 -6.49
N LEU A 218 27.90 9.84 -5.74
CA LEU A 218 27.70 8.75 -4.77
C LEU A 218 26.83 7.61 -5.31
N SER A 219 26.26 7.74 -6.51
CA SER A 219 25.46 6.68 -7.11
C SER A 219 26.34 5.52 -7.57
N ARG A 220 25.82 4.29 -7.44
CA ARG A 220 26.54 3.04 -7.68
C ARG A 220 25.69 2.06 -8.48
N GLY A 221 26.31 0.96 -8.88
CA GLY A 221 25.65 -0.16 -9.56
C GLY A 221 25.27 0.12 -11.01
N ARG A 222 24.64 -0.87 -11.64
CA ARG A 222 24.16 -0.75 -13.02
C ARG A 222 23.14 0.38 -13.11
N ASN A 223 23.31 1.26 -14.10
CA ASN A 223 22.44 2.41 -14.34
C ASN A 223 22.29 3.36 -13.13
N LYS A 224 23.25 3.42 -12.21
CA LYS A 224 23.19 4.30 -11.02
C LYS A 224 21.97 4.03 -10.12
N GLY A 225 21.47 2.79 -10.11
CA GLY A 225 20.30 2.40 -9.31
C GLY A 225 20.59 2.22 -7.82
N ASP A 226 21.85 2.12 -7.40
CA ASP A 226 22.24 1.97 -5.99
C ASP A 226 22.98 3.22 -5.49
N PHE A 227 23.32 3.25 -4.21
CA PHE A 227 23.98 4.37 -3.54
C PHE A 227 25.20 3.91 -2.74
N ASP A 228 26.06 4.86 -2.39
CA ASP A 228 27.25 4.60 -1.58
C ASP A 228 26.88 3.88 -0.26
N PRO A 229 27.54 2.76 0.10
CA PRO A 229 27.11 1.91 1.22
C PRO A 229 27.04 2.63 2.57
N THR A 230 27.99 3.52 2.86
CA THR A 230 28.04 4.24 4.14
C THR A 230 26.87 5.23 4.23
N TRP A 231 26.61 5.97 3.15
CA TRP A 231 25.48 6.88 3.08
C TRP A 231 24.14 6.15 3.09
N LYS A 232 24.06 5.02 2.38
CA LYS A 232 22.87 4.16 2.35
C LYS A 232 22.53 3.66 3.74
N ALA A 233 23.50 3.19 4.51
CA ALA A 233 23.30 2.75 5.89
C ALA A 233 22.78 3.89 6.79
N ALA A 234 23.34 5.10 6.67
CA ALA A 234 22.86 6.26 7.43
C ALA A 234 21.41 6.64 7.08
N LEU A 235 21.05 6.65 5.79
CA LEU A 235 19.68 6.89 5.34
C LEU A 235 18.71 5.80 5.81
N GLN A 236 19.14 4.53 5.77
CA GLN A 236 18.36 3.42 6.31
C GLN A 236 18.13 3.57 7.82
N ALA A 237 19.14 4.00 8.57
CA ALA A 237 18.98 4.30 10.00
C ALA A 237 17.93 5.41 10.23
N VAL A 238 17.91 6.46 9.40
CA VAL A 238 16.85 7.48 9.43
C VAL A 238 15.46 6.86 9.19
N GLY A 239 15.35 6.06 8.13
CA GLY A 239 14.11 5.37 7.75
C GLY A 239 13.57 4.42 8.84
N ASP A 240 14.46 3.87 9.66
CA ASP A 240 14.08 2.97 10.74
C ASP A 240 13.58 3.69 12.01
N THR A 241 13.76 5.01 12.10
CA THR A 241 13.29 5.76 13.28
C THR A 241 11.76 5.96 13.26
N PRO A 242 11.04 5.68 14.37
CA PRO A 242 9.59 5.91 14.44
C PRO A 242 9.20 7.35 14.11
N ALA A 243 9.95 8.33 14.60
CA ALA A 243 9.67 9.75 14.38
C ALA A 243 9.81 10.17 12.90
N PHE A 244 10.73 9.56 12.13
CA PHE A 244 10.82 9.83 10.69
C PHE A 244 9.68 9.16 9.92
N ARG A 245 9.27 7.95 10.31
CA ARG A 245 8.11 7.28 9.70
C ARG A 245 6.84 8.11 9.91
N ASP A 246 6.61 8.60 11.13
CA ASP A 246 5.50 9.51 11.44
C ASP A 246 5.54 10.80 10.60
N GLU A 247 6.72 11.42 10.45
CA GLU A 247 6.87 12.63 9.64
C GLU A 247 6.67 12.35 8.14
N THR A 248 7.10 11.18 7.67
CA THR A 248 6.88 10.74 6.29
C THR A 248 5.40 10.57 6.00
N LEU A 249 4.65 9.96 6.92
CA LEU A 249 3.21 9.86 6.83
C LEU A 249 2.57 11.25 6.75
N ARG A 250 2.89 12.15 7.71
CA ARG A 250 2.41 13.54 7.72
C ARG A 250 2.70 14.30 6.44
N TYR A 251 3.91 14.21 5.93
CA TYR A 251 4.28 14.80 4.65
C TYR A 251 3.47 14.20 3.50
N ALA A 252 3.24 12.89 3.51
CA ALA A 252 2.42 12.22 2.50
C ALA A 252 0.95 12.69 2.55
N TYR A 253 0.38 12.90 3.75
CA TYR A 253 -0.93 13.56 3.94
C TYR A 253 -0.91 14.97 3.34
N ASP A 254 0.01 15.82 3.78
CA ASP A 254 0.09 17.22 3.38
C ASP A 254 0.25 17.40 1.87
N VAL A 255 1.04 16.55 1.22
CA VAL A 255 1.41 16.76 -0.20
C VAL A 255 0.50 15.99 -1.13
N TYR A 256 0.25 14.71 -0.87
CA TYR A 256 -0.51 13.85 -1.77
C TYR A 256 -1.97 13.73 -1.35
N GLY A 257 -2.29 13.92 -0.07
CA GLY A 257 -3.68 14.00 0.39
C GLY A 257 -4.43 15.19 -0.21
N ARG A 258 -3.80 16.37 -0.29
CA ARG A 258 -4.38 17.54 -0.98
C ARG A 258 -4.61 17.31 -2.47
N LYS A 259 -3.71 16.57 -3.14
CA LYS A 259 -3.90 16.18 -4.56
C LYS A 259 -5.09 15.23 -4.72
N LEU A 260 -5.25 14.30 -3.78
CA LEU A 260 -6.40 13.40 -3.76
C LEU A 260 -7.71 14.17 -3.57
N ILE A 261 -7.80 15.15 -2.65
CA ILE A 261 -8.99 16.02 -2.57
C ILE A 261 -9.25 16.72 -3.89
N ALA A 262 -8.22 17.33 -4.49
CA ALA A 262 -8.42 18.07 -5.73
C ALA A 262 -8.98 17.17 -6.83
N ALA A 263 -8.51 15.92 -6.92
CA ALA A 263 -9.05 14.91 -7.83
C ALA A 263 -10.50 14.52 -7.49
N LEU A 264 -10.81 14.24 -6.22
CA LEU A 264 -12.15 13.86 -5.76
C LEU A 264 -13.16 15.00 -5.96
N SER A 265 -12.80 16.23 -5.59
CA SER A 265 -13.62 17.43 -5.78
C SER A 265 -13.92 17.66 -7.25
N TRP A 266 -12.90 17.54 -8.11
CA TRP A 266 -13.10 17.68 -9.55
C TRP A 266 -14.01 16.58 -10.13
N LEU A 267 -13.78 15.31 -9.76
CA LEU A 267 -14.62 14.17 -10.20
C LEU A 267 -16.07 14.36 -9.78
N ASN A 268 -16.32 14.71 -8.51
CA ASN A 268 -17.66 14.99 -7.99
C ASN A 268 -18.34 16.15 -8.75
N GLY A 269 -17.57 17.16 -9.17
CA GLY A 269 -18.09 18.28 -9.96
C GLY A 269 -18.52 17.90 -11.38
N VAL A 270 -17.91 16.88 -12.00
CA VAL A 270 -18.26 16.44 -13.37
C VAL A 270 -19.18 15.23 -13.40
N CYS A 271 -19.21 14.42 -12.33
CA CYS A 271 -20.10 13.29 -12.14
C CYS A 271 -20.34 13.12 -10.63
N PRO A 272 -21.50 13.51 -10.09
CA PRO A 272 -21.74 13.62 -8.64
C PRO A 272 -22.00 12.25 -7.99
N ILE A 273 -21.07 11.32 -8.17
CA ILE A 273 -21.01 10.02 -7.51
C ILE A 273 -19.99 10.12 -6.36
N PRO A 274 -20.39 9.83 -5.12
CA PRO A 274 -19.46 9.83 -4.00
C PRO A 274 -18.45 8.70 -4.16
N ILE A 275 -17.16 9.01 -4.10
CA ILE A 275 -16.07 8.03 -4.07
C ILE A 275 -15.61 7.92 -2.62
N GLY A 276 -15.93 6.80 -1.98
CA GLY A 276 -15.68 6.53 -0.56
C GLY A 276 -15.10 5.14 -0.27
N ASN A 277 -15.13 4.22 -1.23
CA ASN A 277 -14.51 2.91 -1.08
C ASN A 277 -13.00 3.02 -1.09
N PHE A 278 -12.35 2.31 -0.16
CA PHE A 278 -10.92 2.35 0.02
C PHE A 278 -10.13 1.98 -1.25
N ARG A 279 -10.60 1.02 -2.05
CA ARG A 279 -9.92 0.63 -3.31
C ARG A 279 -9.89 1.78 -4.32
N CYS A 280 -11.01 2.46 -4.49
CA CYS A 280 -11.12 3.61 -5.37
C CYS A 280 -10.19 4.75 -4.91
N LEU A 281 -10.21 5.04 -3.61
CA LEU A 281 -9.36 6.06 -2.99
C LEU A 281 -7.88 5.73 -3.13
N ALA A 282 -7.47 4.47 -2.89
CA ALA A 282 -6.09 4.03 -3.06
C ALA A 282 -5.62 4.13 -4.52
N ALA A 283 -6.47 3.80 -5.49
CA ALA A 283 -6.13 3.90 -6.91
C ALA A 283 -5.95 5.37 -7.35
N LEU A 284 -6.80 6.27 -6.86
CA LEU A 284 -6.67 7.73 -7.08
C LEU A 284 -5.48 8.33 -6.34
N TYR A 285 -5.15 7.82 -5.15
CA TYR A 285 -3.96 8.22 -4.40
C TYR A 285 -2.69 7.86 -5.17
N ASP A 286 -2.57 6.60 -5.63
CA ASP A 286 -1.46 6.14 -6.46
C ASP A 286 -1.31 6.98 -7.75
N LEU A 287 -2.44 7.33 -8.38
CA LEU A 287 -2.46 8.28 -9.49
C LEU A 287 -1.88 9.64 -9.10
N CYS A 288 -2.26 10.20 -7.96
CA CYS A 288 -1.75 11.49 -7.51
C CYS A 288 -0.26 11.46 -7.17
N VAL A 289 0.24 10.32 -6.66
CA VAL A 289 1.68 10.11 -6.39
C VAL A 289 2.47 10.06 -7.70
N GLN A 290 2.11 9.16 -8.61
CA GLN A 290 2.85 8.88 -9.84
C GLN A 290 2.66 9.93 -10.94
N GLN A 291 1.47 10.53 -11.02
CA GLN A 291 1.05 11.34 -12.16
C GLN A 291 0.59 12.76 -11.76
N GLY A 292 0.62 13.08 -10.46
CA GLY A 292 0.50 14.43 -9.91
C GLY A 292 -0.93 14.96 -9.81
N SER A 293 -1.76 14.76 -10.84
CA SER A 293 -3.16 15.21 -10.89
C SER A 293 -3.92 14.61 -12.08
N LEU A 294 -5.25 14.81 -12.11
CA LEU A 294 -6.11 14.47 -13.25
C LEU A 294 -6.07 15.49 -14.39
N ASN A 295 -5.49 16.68 -14.20
CA ASN A 295 -5.60 17.84 -15.10
C ASN A 295 -5.38 17.52 -16.58
N LYS A 296 -4.35 16.73 -16.90
CA LYS A 296 -4.00 16.37 -18.29
C LYS A 296 -5.07 15.52 -19.00
N ALA A 297 -6.00 14.92 -18.25
CA ALA A 297 -7.01 13.99 -18.73
C ALA A 297 -8.46 14.51 -18.60
N HIS A 298 -8.69 15.71 -18.05
CA HIS A 298 -10.03 16.24 -17.78
C HIS A 298 -10.99 16.14 -18.98
N ASP A 299 -10.55 16.54 -20.18
CA ASP A 299 -11.40 16.49 -21.38
C ASP A 299 -11.74 15.08 -21.84
N ALA A 300 -10.82 14.13 -21.66
CA ALA A 300 -11.03 12.74 -22.04
C ALA A 300 -11.98 12.06 -21.04
N ILE A 301 -11.79 12.32 -19.75
CA ILE A 301 -12.66 11.85 -18.67
C ILE A 301 -14.09 12.38 -18.86
N ARG A 302 -14.28 13.69 -19.10
CA ARG A 302 -15.61 14.28 -19.35
C ARG A 302 -16.33 13.61 -20.52
N ARG A 303 -15.63 13.42 -21.65
CA ARG A 303 -16.18 12.74 -22.83
C ARG A 303 -16.61 11.32 -22.50
N ARG A 304 -15.77 10.58 -21.80
CA ARG A 304 -16.04 9.19 -21.44
C ARG A 304 -17.18 9.05 -20.43
N ILE A 305 -17.28 9.96 -19.45
CA ILE A 305 -18.44 10.06 -18.55
C ILE A 305 -19.73 10.30 -19.33
N ALA A 306 -19.73 11.22 -20.30
CA ALA A 306 -20.93 11.51 -21.10
C ALA A 306 -21.40 10.30 -21.94
N THR A 307 -20.44 9.50 -22.44
CA THR A 307 -20.72 8.30 -23.23
C THR A 307 -21.13 7.11 -22.36
N GLU A 308 -20.34 6.79 -21.33
CA GLU A 308 -20.49 5.57 -20.53
C GLU A 308 -21.48 5.72 -19.37
N LYS A 309 -21.75 6.95 -18.92
CA LYS A 309 -22.69 7.28 -17.84
C LYS A 309 -22.49 6.37 -16.60
N PRO A 310 -21.32 6.46 -15.94
CA PRO A 310 -21.04 5.61 -14.78
C PRO A 310 -22.14 5.77 -13.72
N THR A 311 -22.50 4.67 -13.07
CA THR A 311 -23.55 4.63 -12.02
C THR A 311 -22.99 4.38 -10.63
N ASP A 312 -21.71 4.00 -10.52
CA ASP A 312 -21.03 3.71 -9.27
C ASP A 312 -19.61 4.26 -9.25
N GLU A 313 -19.03 4.30 -8.05
CA GLU A 313 -17.71 4.87 -7.80
C GLU A 313 -16.56 4.07 -8.45
N PHE A 314 -16.72 2.76 -8.65
CA PHE A 314 -15.69 1.92 -9.27
C PHE A 314 -15.61 2.19 -10.77
N HIS A 315 -16.75 2.34 -11.43
CA HIS A 315 -16.79 2.72 -12.84
C HIS A 315 -16.23 4.13 -13.06
N LEU A 316 -16.65 5.10 -12.24
CA LEU A 316 -16.09 6.46 -12.32
C LEU A 316 -14.58 6.49 -12.06
N THR A 317 -14.10 5.76 -11.05
CA THR A 317 -12.67 5.67 -10.73
C THR A 317 -11.88 5.01 -11.86
N ARG A 318 -12.41 3.94 -12.46
CA ARG A 318 -11.81 3.26 -13.62
C ARG A 318 -11.60 4.24 -14.78
N ILE A 319 -12.63 5.02 -15.14
CA ILE A 319 -12.52 6.05 -16.18
C ILE A 319 -11.38 7.03 -15.84
N ALA A 320 -11.34 7.53 -14.60
CA ALA A 320 -10.33 8.50 -14.18
C ALA A 320 -8.89 7.95 -14.30
N VAL A 321 -8.65 6.73 -13.81
CA VAL A 321 -7.31 6.14 -13.79
C VAL A 321 -6.83 5.71 -15.18
N GLU A 322 -7.72 5.19 -16.02
CA GLU A 322 -7.39 4.80 -17.39
C GLU A 322 -7.08 6.02 -18.25
N GLU A 323 -7.95 7.03 -18.26
CA GLU A 323 -7.75 8.23 -19.07
C GLU A 323 -6.51 9.01 -18.64
N ARG A 324 -6.24 9.07 -17.33
CA ARG A 324 -5.01 9.70 -16.86
C ARG A 324 -3.78 8.88 -17.20
N GLY A 325 -3.86 7.55 -17.14
CA GLY A 325 -2.82 6.64 -17.59
C GLY A 325 -2.44 6.84 -19.06
N ARG A 326 -3.43 7.04 -19.94
CA ARG A 326 -3.23 7.33 -21.38
C ARG A 326 -2.48 8.62 -21.67
N LYS A 327 -2.34 9.53 -20.70
CA LYS A 327 -1.55 10.78 -20.82
C LYS A 327 -0.08 10.61 -20.43
N ALA A 328 0.35 9.42 -20.01
CA ALA A 328 1.77 9.09 -19.90
C ALA A 328 2.43 9.01 -21.30
N ASN A 329 3.77 9.01 -21.32
CA ASN A 329 4.52 8.64 -22.53
C ASN A 329 4.06 7.27 -23.01
N SER A 330 3.98 7.07 -24.33
CA SER A 330 3.42 5.86 -24.95
C SER A 330 4.02 4.57 -24.39
N ALA A 331 5.33 4.57 -24.12
CA ALA A 331 6.06 3.46 -23.53
C ALA A 331 5.54 2.99 -22.15
N TRP A 332 4.89 3.87 -21.39
CA TRP A 332 4.50 3.67 -19.98
C TRP A 332 2.99 3.62 -19.75
N ARG A 333 2.16 3.79 -20.80
CA ARG A 333 0.71 3.85 -20.64
C ARG A 333 0.12 2.55 -20.07
N ALA A 334 0.49 1.41 -20.66
CA ALA A 334 0.04 0.10 -20.19
C ALA A 334 0.46 -0.16 -18.73
N ASP A 335 1.71 0.16 -18.38
CA ASP A 335 2.23 0.03 -17.01
C ASP A 335 1.44 0.91 -16.03
N CYS A 336 1.25 2.19 -16.35
CA CYS A 336 0.46 3.11 -15.54
C CYS A 336 -0.97 2.61 -15.32
N ILE A 337 -1.65 2.15 -16.37
CA ILE A 337 -3.06 1.73 -16.27
C ILE A 337 -3.17 0.41 -15.50
N SER A 338 -2.40 -0.61 -15.87
CA SER A 338 -2.45 -1.94 -15.22
C SER A 338 -2.17 -1.87 -13.73
N ARG A 339 -1.25 -0.99 -13.29
CA ARG A 339 -0.98 -0.72 -11.88
C ARG A 339 -2.22 -0.26 -11.10
N ARG A 340 -2.96 0.71 -11.63
CA ARG A 340 -4.13 1.29 -10.96
C ARG A 340 -5.34 0.38 -11.02
N LEU A 341 -5.49 -0.34 -12.13
CA LEU A 341 -6.48 -1.40 -12.23
C LEU A 341 -6.14 -2.56 -11.29
N CYS A 342 -4.86 -2.85 -11.04
CA CYS A 342 -4.45 -3.84 -10.03
C CYS A 342 -4.92 -3.46 -8.62
N ILE A 343 -4.81 -2.18 -8.26
CA ILE A 343 -5.39 -1.65 -7.01
C ILE A 343 -6.93 -1.74 -7.04
N LEU A 344 -7.54 -1.23 -8.12
CA LEU A 344 -8.98 -1.11 -8.23
C LEU A 344 -9.67 -2.47 -8.20
N GLU A 345 -9.15 -3.48 -8.91
CA GLU A 345 -9.69 -4.84 -9.00
C GLU A 345 -9.21 -5.76 -7.88
N ARG A 346 -8.18 -5.36 -7.13
CA ARG A 346 -7.53 -6.18 -6.10
C ARG A 346 -6.94 -7.48 -6.68
N GLU A 347 -6.53 -7.44 -7.93
CA GLU A 347 -5.83 -8.54 -8.63
C GLU A 347 -5.06 -8.00 -9.84
N PRO A 348 -4.01 -8.67 -10.34
CA PRO A 348 -3.27 -8.20 -11.51
C PRO A 348 -4.14 -8.13 -12.77
N VAL A 349 -4.25 -6.94 -13.36
CA VAL A 349 -5.01 -6.71 -14.61
C VAL A 349 -4.05 -6.53 -15.76
N GLU A 350 -4.17 -7.39 -16.79
CA GLU A 350 -3.42 -7.21 -18.03
C GLU A 350 -4.02 -6.06 -18.85
N VAL A 351 -3.17 -5.13 -19.26
CA VAL A 351 -3.56 -3.98 -20.08
C VAL A 351 -2.65 -3.89 -21.29
N THR A 352 -3.26 -3.79 -22.47
CA THR A 352 -2.55 -3.50 -23.72
C THR A 352 -2.92 -2.11 -24.19
N GLU A 353 -1.92 -1.23 -24.34
CA GLU A 353 -2.11 0.17 -24.71
C GLU A 353 -0.90 0.65 -25.53
N SER A 354 -1.16 1.35 -26.65
CA SER A 354 -0.12 1.88 -27.53
C SER A 354 0.92 0.82 -28.00
N GLY A 355 0.45 -0.40 -28.28
CA GLY A 355 1.27 -1.51 -28.79
C GLY A 355 2.15 -2.19 -27.74
N ARG A 356 1.94 -1.91 -26.45
CA ARG A 356 2.64 -2.54 -25.33
C ARG A 356 1.65 -3.13 -24.34
N SER A 357 2.04 -4.25 -23.73
CA SER A 357 1.25 -4.90 -22.69
C SER A 357 1.99 -4.83 -21.36
N ALA A 358 1.23 -4.67 -20.27
CA ALA A 358 1.74 -4.73 -18.92
C ALA A 358 0.68 -5.35 -18.00
N GLN A 359 1.15 -6.08 -16.99
CA GLN A 359 0.33 -6.63 -15.93
C GLN A 359 1.11 -6.42 -14.62
N ARG A 360 0.79 -5.34 -13.91
CA ARG A 360 1.41 -5.07 -12.62
C ARG A 360 0.76 -5.89 -11.53
N ASP A 361 1.60 -6.40 -10.64
CA ASP A 361 1.22 -7.14 -9.43
C ASP A 361 1.73 -6.36 -8.21
N ASN A 362 1.13 -6.63 -7.05
CA ASN A 362 1.46 -5.99 -5.80
C ASN A 362 1.41 -7.00 -4.63
N PRO A 363 2.49 -7.20 -3.87
CA PRO A 363 2.48 -8.14 -2.75
C PRO A 363 1.55 -7.70 -1.59
N ASN A 364 1.12 -6.44 -1.58
CA ASN A 364 0.29 -5.84 -0.54
C ASN A 364 -1.20 -5.75 -0.90
N LEU A 365 -1.69 -6.48 -1.93
CA LEU A 365 -3.13 -6.52 -2.27
C LEU A 365 -4.02 -7.01 -1.11
N TYR A 366 -3.45 -7.69 -0.11
CA TYR A 366 -4.17 -8.08 1.09
C TYR A 366 -4.57 -6.89 1.98
N LEU A 367 -3.89 -5.74 1.88
CA LEU A 367 -4.23 -4.53 2.62
C LEU A 367 -5.46 -3.81 2.04
N LEU A 368 -5.71 -3.97 0.75
CA LEU A 368 -6.92 -3.46 0.09
C LEU A 368 -8.13 -4.15 0.69
N ARG A 369 -9.12 -3.38 1.12
CA ARG A 369 -10.37 -3.87 1.69
C ARG A 369 -11.53 -3.28 0.91
N ASN A 370 -12.59 -4.06 0.72
CA ASN A 370 -13.78 -3.58 0.03
C ASN A 370 -14.73 -2.88 1.02
N VAL A 371 -14.27 -1.73 1.56
CA VAL A 371 -14.94 -1.02 2.67
C VAL A 371 -14.95 0.48 2.43
N PRO A 372 -15.96 1.20 2.95
CA PRO A 372 -15.93 2.66 2.95
C PRO A 372 -14.87 3.21 3.90
N VAL A 373 -14.35 4.40 3.60
CA VAL A 373 -13.47 5.17 4.47
C VAL A 373 -14.29 6.28 5.14
N LYS A 374 -14.25 6.34 6.47
CA LYS A 374 -14.94 7.37 7.26
C LYS A 374 -14.09 8.63 7.39
N GLN A 375 -14.77 9.78 7.31
CA GLN A 375 -14.21 11.11 7.61
C GLN A 375 -12.98 11.48 6.78
N MET A 376 -12.86 10.98 5.56
CA MET A 376 -11.65 11.22 4.76
C MET A 376 -11.42 12.72 4.52
N GLU A 377 -12.49 13.48 4.34
CA GLU A 377 -12.46 14.94 4.23
C GLU A 377 -11.76 15.63 5.42
N ARG A 378 -11.80 15.08 6.64
CA ARG A 378 -11.14 15.69 7.81
C ARG A 378 -9.62 15.55 7.82
N TYR A 379 -9.10 14.55 7.12
CA TYR A 379 -7.67 14.20 7.15
C TYR A 379 -6.92 14.63 5.88
N LEU A 380 -7.64 15.21 4.93
CA LEU A 380 -7.05 15.69 3.70
C LEU A 380 -7.06 17.24 3.61
N LEU A 381 -7.87 17.94 4.43
CA LEU A 381 -8.02 19.40 4.44
C LEU A 381 -6.83 20.15 5.07
#